data_AF-T0TF58-F1
#
_entry.id   AF-T0TF58-F1
#
_cell.length_a   1.000
_cell.length_b   1.000
_cell.length_c   1.000
_cell.angle_alpha   90.00
_cell.angle_beta   90.00
_cell.angle_gamma   90.00
#
_symmetry.space_group_name_H-M   'P 1'
#
loop_
_entity.id
_entity.type
_entity.pdbx_description
1 polymer ?
#
loop_
_entity_poly.entity_id
_entity_poly.type
_entity_poly.pdbx_seq_one_letter_code
_entity_poly.pdbx_strand_id
1 'polypeptide(L)'
;MVQPANPEYTGPISANGTQEVGHEGEAAVQPANPDYTGKLEAKGTQESGHEGEALVQPTNPEYTGKLEAKGTQESGHEGEAAVQPENPVHTPVVGSVTETETQAIDYPIEVITDDSKYVDEEVVEQEGQKGSQEIQKIYQTIDGVKVGEPTIVSGKVIEVPQPRKLRRGSKPLDGTTTEESIVELPFKEIVQEDDSLEKGTLKVVQEGQKGQNKITKVYKTYKGNKTSEAPTVTETVLVPVQDRIVHKGTKVSEKPLLTLTQIDKDDLGRSAKLSYNLTNPGSAAITTIKAVLKQNGQIVQTLDIPSTTLTADLTNLDYYKPYTLTTTMTYDRGNGEENQVLADQTLQLDLKKVELKDFARTDLIKYDNQTEVDETRLAAVPQDLTNYYLKMTSADQKTTYLAVKAIEETTVDGKAVYKVTAAADNLVQRDAQNHFAQTYSYYIEKPQASQANVYYDFAELVNAIQANPSGEFRLGQSMSARHVVPNGKSYITTEFTGKLLSDGDKRYAIYDLEHPLFNVINGGTIKNINFENVDINRSGQNQIATVGFNLKIKV
;
A
#
# COMPACT_ATOMS: atom_id res chain seq x y z
N MET A 1 -9.98 47.02 -1.74
CA MET A 1 -10.35 47.84 -0.57
C MET A 1 -11.66 47.33 0.01
N VAL A 2 -11.62 46.54 1.07
CA VAL A 2 -12.63 46.49 2.15
C VAL A 2 -11.86 46.18 3.44
N GLN A 3 -12.23 46.82 4.54
CA GLN A 3 -11.53 46.81 5.83
C GLN A 3 -12.12 45.72 6.74
N PRO A 4 -11.34 45.06 7.64
CA PRO A 4 -11.82 43.92 8.41
C PRO A 4 -12.74 44.32 9.58
N ALA A 5 -13.68 43.44 9.91
CA ALA A 5 -14.47 43.49 11.14
C ALA A 5 -13.97 42.39 12.11
N ASN A 6 -13.83 42.74 13.39
CA ASN A 6 -13.51 41.78 14.45
C ASN A 6 -14.79 41.09 14.97
N PRO A 7 -14.69 39.87 15.55
CA PRO A 7 -15.83 38.97 15.73
C PRO A 7 -16.71 39.28 16.95
N GLU A 8 -18.00 38.98 16.81
CA GLU A 8 -18.96 38.89 17.91
C GLU A 8 -18.73 37.61 18.73
N TYR A 9 -18.95 37.68 20.05
CA TYR A 9 -18.80 36.56 20.97
C TYR A 9 -20.16 36.17 21.57
N THR A 10 -20.62 34.95 21.28
CA THR A 10 -21.85 34.37 21.83
C THR A 10 -21.53 33.13 22.65
N GLY A 11 -22.13 33.02 23.85
CA GLY A 11 -21.93 31.88 24.77
C GLY A 11 -22.72 30.62 24.35
N PRO A 12 -22.83 29.58 25.20
CA PRO A 12 -22.53 29.54 26.64
C PRO A 12 -21.48 28.49 27.06
N ILE A 13 -21.06 28.55 28.33
CA ILE A 13 -20.24 27.50 28.96
C ILE A 13 -21.18 26.49 29.64
N SER A 14 -21.13 25.23 29.24
CA SER A 14 -21.75 24.11 29.96
C SER A 14 -20.72 23.01 30.20
N ALA A 15 -20.72 22.47 31.42
CA ALA A 15 -19.79 21.43 31.83
C ALA A 15 -20.34 20.03 31.54
N ASN A 16 -19.44 19.09 31.22
CA ASN A 16 -19.52 17.69 31.61
C ASN A 16 -18.12 17.08 31.52
N GLY A 17 -17.68 16.41 32.57
CA GLY A 17 -16.33 15.86 32.68
C GLY A 17 -16.22 14.38 32.31
N THR A 18 -15.01 13.86 32.42
CA THR A 18 -14.72 12.41 32.50
C THR A 18 -13.81 12.15 33.69
N GLN A 19 -13.93 10.96 34.25
CA GLN A 19 -13.35 10.55 35.53
C GLN A 19 -11.97 9.91 35.36
N GLU A 20 -11.11 10.05 36.37
CA GLU A 20 -10.31 8.92 36.85
C GLU A 20 -10.48 8.77 38.36
N VAL A 21 -10.25 7.55 38.85
CA VAL A 21 -10.66 7.07 40.18
C VAL A 21 -9.43 6.70 41.01
N GLY A 22 -9.43 7.12 42.28
CA GLY A 22 -8.57 6.52 43.31
C GLY A 22 -7.70 7.51 44.07
N HIS A 23 -8.21 8.03 45.20
CA HIS A 23 -7.76 7.64 46.54
C HIS A 23 -8.54 8.42 47.61
N GLU A 24 -8.86 7.74 48.72
CA GLU A 24 -9.64 8.28 49.85
C GLU A 24 -8.75 9.09 50.80
N GLY A 25 -9.32 10.11 51.46
CA GLY A 25 -8.58 10.88 52.48
C GLY A 25 -9.17 12.25 52.83
N GLU A 26 -10.27 12.24 53.59
CA GLU A 26 -10.69 13.25 54.59
C GLU A 26 -10.44 14.76 54.35
N ALA A 27 -11.55 15.50 54.20
CA ALA A 27 -12.01 16.57 55.12
C ALA A 27 -10.99 17.60 55.69
N ALA A 28 -11.25 18.91 55.76
CA ALA A 28 -12.50 19.66 55.60
C ALA A 28 -12.27 21.19 55.47
N VAL A 29 -13.32 21.93 55.07
CA VAL A 29 -13.64 23.31 55.52
C VAL A 29 -12.68 24.45 55.14
N GLN A 30 -13.09 25.24 54.13
CA GLN A 30 -12.93 26.71 54.16
C GLN A 30 -13.84 27.30 55.25
N PRO A 31 -13.46 28.44 55.86
CA PRO A 31 -14.27 29.62 55.56
C PRO A 31 -13.51 30.97 55.49
N ALA A 32 -14.11 31.86 54.71
CA ALA A 32 -14.27 33.30 54.95
C ALA A 32 -13.03 34.23 55.11
N ASN A 33 -12.97 35.18 54.18
CA ASN A 33 -12.47 36.54 54.43
C ASN A 33 -13.24 37.20 55.60
N PRO A 34 -12.62 38.16 56.31
CA PRO A 34 -13.35 39.41 56.51
C PRO A 34 -12.52 40.63 56.13
N ASP A 35 -13.17 41.55 55.40
CA ASP A 35 -12.70 42.92 55.26
C ASP A 35 -12.66 43.61 56.63
N TYR A 36 -11.65 44.46 56.87
CA TYR A 36 -11.83 45.58 57.79
C TYR A 36 -11.12 46.86 57.34
N THR A 37 -11.78 47.96 57.62
CA THR A 37 -11.49 49.32 57.18
C THR A 37 -10.62 50.09 58.19
N GLY A 38 -9.81 51.04 57.72
CA GLY A 38 -9.07 51.94 58.61
C GLY A 38 -8.35 53.08 57.90
N LYS A 39 -8.97 54.27 57.83
CA LYS A 39 -8.28 55.52 57.49
C LYS A 39 -7.53 56.06 58.72
N LEU A 40 -6.29 56.52 58.54
CA LEU A 40 -5.70 57.57 59.37
C LEU A 40 -4.81 58.48 58.51
N GLU A 41 -4.95 59.80 58.69
CA GLU A 41 -4.08 60.85 58.15
C GLU A 41 -3.46 61.65 59.31
N ALA A 42 -2.43 62.43 58.97
CA ALA A 42 -1.86 63.57 59.72
C ALA A 42 -0.77 63.32 60.79
N LYS A 43 0.47 63.62 60.35
CA LYS A 43 1.57 64.36 61.02
C LYS A 43 1.78 64.22 62.55
N GLY A 44 2.99 63.77 62.91
CA GLY A 44 3.64 64.08 64.19
C GLY A 44 5.10 63.64 64.22
N THR A 45 6.04 64.59 64.34
CA THR A 45 7.47 64.30 64.57
C THR A 45 7.78 64.30 66.06
N GLN A 46 8.33 63.19 66.59
CA GLN A 46 9.47 63.19 67.52
C GLN A 46 9.82 61.77 67.96
N GLU A 47 11.11 61.50 68.04
CA GLU A 47 11.70 60.34 68.72
C GLU A 47 12.80 60.89 69.63
N SER A 48 12.64 60.73 70.95
CA SER A 48 13.72 60.96 71.92
C SER A 48 13.29 60.43 73.29
N GLY A 49 13.93 59.35 73.75
CA GLY A 49 13.81 58.87 75.12
C GLY A 49 15.08 58.15 75.49
N HIS A 50 15.96 58.83 76.24
CA HIS A 50 17.02 58.34 77.13
C HIS A 50 17.93 59.53 77.48
N GLU A 51 17.65 60.18 78.61
CA GLU A 51 18.51 61.22 79.19
C GLU A 51 19.65 60.58 79.99
N GLY A 52 20.86 61.16 79.89
CA GLY A 52 21.95 60.95 80.85
C GLY A 52 21.73 61.78 82.12
N GLU A 53 22.72 62.05 82.97
CA GLU A 53 24.17 61.81 82.93
C GLU A 53 24.68 61.64 84.38
N ALA A 54 25.98 61.43 84.58
CA ALA A 54 26.60 61.46 85.91
C ALA A 54 27.97 62.13 85.92
N LEU A 55 28.16 63.06 86.88
CA LEU A 55 29.42 63.70 87.33
C LEU A 55 30.03 64.75 86.34
N VAL A 56 30.51 65.95 86.74
CA VAL A 56 30.92 66.53 88.06
C VAL A 56 30.58 68.04 88.15
N GLN A 57 30.44 68.55 89.39
CA GLN A 57 30.44 69.94 89.91
C GLN A 57 31.39 70.99 89.24
N PRO A 58 31.20 72.34 89.39
CA PRO A 58 31.07 73.01 90.71
C PRO A 58 30.18 74.29 90.91
N THR A 59 29.65 74.40 92.15
CA THR A 59 29.41 75.57 93.05
C THR A 59 28.79 76.93 92.63
N ASN A 60 27.59 77.21 93.19
CA ASN A 60 27.12 78.38 94.02
C ASN A 60 27.21 79.86 93.52
N PRO A 61 26.45 80.84 94.09
CA PRO A 61 25.32 80.82 95.06
C PRO A 61 23.96 81.27 94.44
N GLU A 62 22.79 80.75 94.84
CA GLU A 62 21.93 81.07 96.02
C GLU A 62 21.15 82.40 96.02
N TYR A 63 19.83 82.28 95.81
CA TYR A 63 18.71 83.10 96.35
C TYR A 63 17.39 82.34 96.02
N THR A 64 16.28 82.31 96.78
CA THR A 64 15.93 82.91 98.09
C THR A 64 14.75 82.14 98.75
N GLY A 65 14.61 82.22 100.08
CA GLY A 65 13.35 82.74 100.66
C GLY A 65 12.37 81.82 101.42
N LYS A 66 12.52 81.75 102.76
CA LYS A 66 11.50 81.97 103.83
C LYS A 66 12.17 81.75 105.21
N LEU A 67 12.23 82.72 106.14
CA LEU A 67 11.17 83.25 107.05
C LEU A 67 10.64 82.14 108.00
N GLU A 68 10.67 82.24 109.35
CA GLU A 68 10.33 83.34 110.27
C GLU A 68 10.90 83.15 111.71
N ALA A 69 10.95 84.24 112.52
CA ALA A 69 10.33 84.36 113.87
C ALA A 69 11.17 85.03 115.00
N LYS A 70 10.68 86.20 115.50
CA LYS A 70 10.86 86.81 116.86
C LYS A 70 12.30 87.14 117.34
N GLY A 71 12.58 88.14 118.18
CA GLY A 71 11.81 89.21 118.84
C GLY A 71 12.49 89.70 120.15
N THR A 72 12.12 90.88 120.66
CA THR A 72 12.46 91.50 122.00
C THR A 72 13.75 92.31 122.18
N GLN A 73 13.74 93.17 123.21
CA GLN A 73 14.53 94.41 123.39
C GLN A 73 15.57 94.38 124.54
N GLU A 74 16.67 95.12 124.32
CA GLU A 74 17.29 96.17 125.16
C GLU A 74 17.34 96.12 126.71
N SER A 75 18.57 96.29 127.22
CA SER A 75 18.97 97.09 128.41
C SER A 75 20.50 97.25 128.40
N GLY A 76 21.16 98.32 128.87
CA GLY A 76 20.72 99.63 129.39
C GLY A 76 21.89 100.38 130.09
N HIS A 77 21.84 101.72 130.20
CA HIS A 77 22.87 102.63 130.77
C HIS A 77 24.19 102.74 129.95
N GLU A 78 24.90 103.87 129.78
CA GLU A 78 24.90 105.30 130.22
C GLU A 78 25.41 106.14 129.01
N GLY A 79 25.29 107.46 128.83
CA GLY A 79 24.97 108.63 129.67
C GLY A 79 24.99 109.92 128.79
N GLU A 80 24.60 111.08 129.34
CA GLU A 80 24.15 112.28 128.60
C GLU A 80 25.24 113.32 128.22
N ALA A 81 24.96 114.21 127.23
CA ALA A 81 25.04 115.69 127.43
C ALA A 81 24.70 116.57 126.18
N ALA A 82 23.78 117.54 126.39
CA ALA A 82 23.76 118.92 125.84
C ALA A 82 23.63 119.22 124.31
N VAL A 83 23.45 120.52 123.97
CA VAL A 83 22.80 121.05 122.75
C VAL A 83 23.68 122.11 122.01
N GLN A 84 23.44 122.29 120.68
CA GLN A 84 23.96 123.28 119.70
C GLN A 84 25.21 122.89 118.87
N PRO A 85 25.45 123.44 117.64
CA PRO A 85 24.56 123.45 116.45
C PRO A 85 25.30 123.16 115.08
N GLU A 86 24.53 122.93 113.99
CA GLU A 86 24.85 122.97 112.52
C GLU A 86 26.19 122.44 111.90
N ASN A 87 26.12 121.49 110.92
CA ASN A 87 26.94 121.43 109.65
C ASN A 87 26.57 120.24 108.68
N PRO A 88 27.16 120.01 107.45
CA PRO A 88 26.36 119.78 106.22
C PRO A 88 26.62 118.51 105.33
N VAL A 89 25.74 118.35 104.30
CA VAL A 89 25.80 117.68 102.95
C VAL A 89 26.77 116.52 102.62
N HIS A 90 26.28 115.46 101.93
CA HIS A 90 27.07 114.58 101.04
C HIS A 90 26.23 113.92 99.90
N THR A 91 26.87 113.52 98.79
CA THR A 91 26.30 112.76 97.65
C THR A 91 27.20 111.57 97.22
N PRO A 92 26.69 110.45 96.67
CA PRO A 92 27.48 109.26 96.29
C PRO A 92 28.00 109.26 94.84
N VAL A 93 28.92 108.34 94.50
CA VAL A 93 29.62 108.21 93.20
C VAL A 93 29.47 106.80 92.60
N VAL A 94 29.39 106.69 91.25
CA VAL A 94 29.12 105.44 90.51
C VAL A 94 30.22 105.16 89.47
N GLY A 95 30.55 103.89 89.21
CA GLY A 95 31.56 103.43 88.23
C GLY A 95 31.22 102.11 87.53
N SER A 96 32.19 101.48 86.85
CA SER A 96 32.02 100.17 86.18
C SER A 96 33.35 99.38 86.05
N VAL A 97 33.24 98.08 85.78
CA VAL A 97 34.39 97.15 85.61
C VAL A 97 34.07 96.05 84.58
N THR A 98 35.10 95.56 83.87
CA THR A 98 34.99 94.58 82.77
C THR A 98 35.76 93.29 83.06
N GLU A 99 35.19 92.14 82.69
CA GLU A 99 35.82 90.80 82.74
C GLU A 99 35.69 90.05 81.41
N THR A 100 36.58 89.08 81.17
CA THR A 100 36.59 88.17 80.01
C THR A 100 36.47 86.71 80.42
N GLU A 101 35.77 85.92 79.62
CA GLU A 101 35.62 84.46 79.78
C GLU A 101 35.73 83.76 78.41
N THR A 102 36.25 82.53 78.37
CA THR A 102 36.39 81.74 77.14
C THR A 102 35.44 80.54 77.14
N GLN A 103 34.68 80.35 76.06
CA GLN A 103 33.72 79.25 75.88
C GLN A 103 34.04 78.44 74.62
N ALA A 104 33.85 77.11 74.65
CA ALA A 104 34.08 76.24 73.51
C ALA A 104 32.90 76.24 72.51
N ILE A 105 33.19 75.97 71.23
CA ILE A 105 32.23 75.86 70.13
C ILE A 105 32.32 74.45 69.53
N ASP A 106 31.21 73.74 69.44
CA ASP A 106 31.17 72.40 68.82
C ASP A 106 31.42 72.44 67.31
N TYR A 107 31.88 71.32 66.75
CA TYR A 107 32.16 71.16 65.33
C TYR A 107 31.00 70.48 64.56
N PRO A 108 30.77 70.87 63.29
CA PRO A 108 29.83 70.16 62.43
C PRO A 108 30.41 68.83 61.93
N ILE A 109 29.52 67.92 61.50
CA ILE A 109 29.90 66.65 60.85
C ILE A 109 29.58 66.76 59.35
N GLU A 110 30.59 66.52 58.50
CA GLU A 110 30.43 66.42 57.05
C GLU A 110 30.46 64.96 56.63
N VAL A 111 29.45 64.50 55.87
CA VAL A 111 29.43 63.14 55.30
C VAL A 111 29.73 63.20 53.81
N ILE A 112 30.80 62.52 53.42
CA ILE A 112 31.25 62.35 52.03
C ILE A 112 30.84 60.94 51.58
N THR A 113 30.20 60.84 50.42
CA THR A 113 29.80 59.54 49.85
C THR A 113 30.94 58.89 49.06
N ASP A 114 30.99 57.57 49.09
CA ASP A 114 31.95 56.72 48.36
C ASP A 114 31.20 55.62 47.59
N ASP A 115 31.12 55.75 46.27
CA ASP A 115 30.41 54.80 45.39
C ASP A 115 31.14 53.46 45.20
N SER A 116 32.40 53.37 45.63
CA SER A 116 33.17 52.12 45.63
C SER A 116 32.83 51.19 46.80
N LYS A 117 32.22 51.72 47.87
CA LYS A 117 31.95 51.03 49.14
C LYS A 117 30.47 50.86 49.46
N TYR A 118 30.14 49.85 50.25
CA TYR A 118 28.75 49.58 50.65
C TYR A 118 28.24 50.57 51.71
N VAL A 119 26.93 50.81 51.74
CA VAL A 119 26.29 51.78 52.66
C VAL A 119 26.50 51.52 54.15
N ASP A 120 26.92 50.31 54.55
CA ASP A 120 27.29 49.93 55.92
C ASP A 120 28.79 50.12 56.23
N GLU A 121 29.59 50.53 55.25
CA GLU A 121 31.03 50.79 55.40
C GLU A 121 31.29 52.29 55.60
N GLU A 122 31.77 52.66 56.79
CA GLU A 122 32.10 54.04 57.16
C GLU A 122 33.53 54.14 57.71
N VAL A 123 34.23 55.22 57.33
CA VAL A 123 35.57 55.55 57.82
C VAL A 123 35.62 57.04 58.17
N VAL A 124 36.21 57.38 59.32
CA VAL A 124 36.50 58.77 59.68
C VAL A 124 37.74 59.23 58.90
N GLU A 125 37.59 60.23 58.04
CA GLU A 125 38.70 60.83 57.28
C GLU A 125 39.41 61.95 58.04
N GLN A 126 38.66 62.68 58.87
CA GLN A 126 39.17 63.79 59.65
C GLN A 126 38.43 63.84 60.98
N GLU A 127 39.18 63.86 62.08
CA GLU A 127 38.60 64.12 63.41
C GLU A 127 38.24 65.59 63.61
N GLY A 128 37.13 65.83 64.30
CA GLY A 128 36.64 67.18 64.57
C GLY A 128 37.37 67.83 65.74
N GLN A 129 37.56 69.14 65.68
CA GLN A 129 38.18 69.92 66.77
C GLN A 129 37.23 71.04 67.18
N LYS A 130 36.97 71.18 68.49
CA LYS A 130 36.12 72.26 69.01
C LYS A 130 36.84 73.60 68.86
N GLY A 131 36.11 74.65 68.50
CA GLY A 131 36.60 76.02 68.49
C GLY A 131 36.46 76.70 69.85
N SER A 132 36.78 77.99 69.92
CA SER A 132 36.58 78.80 71.13
C SER A 132 36.24 80.26 70.82
N GLN A 133 35.51 80.89 71.75
CA GLN A 133 35.16 82.32 71.71
C GLN A 133 35.43 83.00 73.06
N GLU A 134 35.90 84.24 73.00
CA GLU A 134 36.02 85.14 74.16
C GLU A 134 34.75 85.98 74.31
N ILE A 135 34.24 86.09 75.53
CA ILE A 135 33.03 86.83 75.87
C ILE A 135 33.39 87.93 76.86
N GLN A 136 33.09 89.19 76.53
CA GLN A 136 33.29 90.33 77.43
C GLN A 136 32.01 90.67 78.20
N LYS A 137 32.15 90.78 79.53
CA LYS A 137 31.09 91.05 80.51
C LYS A 137 31.40 92.36 81.25
N ILE A 138 30.48 93.33 81.23
CA ILE A 138 30.60 94.59 81.97
C ILE A 138 29.61 94.64 83.14
N TYR A 139 30.11 94.99 84.32
CA TYR A 139 29.35 95.20 85.55
C TYR A 139 29.35 96.68 85.95
N GLN A 140 28.24 97.17 86.51
CA GLN A 140 28.20 98.48 87.18
C GLN A 140 28.63 98.36 88.64
N THR A 141 29.21 99.43 89.20
CA THR A 141 29.65 99.49 90.60
C THR A 141 29.17 100.75 91.30
N ILE A 142 28.71 100.61 92.55
CA ILE A 142 28.41 101.73 93.45
C ILE A 142 29.32 101.57 94.67
N ASP A 143 30.04 102.64 95.04
CA ASP A 143 31.05 102.65 96.11
C ASP A 143 32.03 101.45 96.09
N GLY A 144 32.36 100.97 94.88
CA GLY A 144 33.36 99.92 94.64
C GLY A 144 32.85 98.48 94.57
N VAL A 145 31.57 98.21 94.83
CA VAL A 145 31.01 96.85 94.79
C VAL A 145 30.22 96.61 93.50
N LYS A 146 30.42 95.46 92.83
CA LYS A 146 29.65 95.05 91.64
C LYS A 146 28.18 94.83 91.99
N VAL A 147 27.26 95.36 91.18
CA VAL A 147 25.81 95.24 91.40
C VAL A 147 25.10 94.87 90.09
N GLY A 148 24.21 93.88 90.15
CA GLY A 148 23.44 93.38 89.00
C GLY A 148 24.15 92.31 88.16
N GLU A 149 23.41 91.75 87.19
CA GLU A 149 23.96 90.82 86.19
C GLU A 149 24.82 91.59 85.17
N PRO A 150 25.86 90.95 84.59
CA PRO A 150 26.72 91.60 83.61
C PRO A 150 26.01 91.76 82.27
N THR A 151 26.15 92.93 81.65
CA THR A 151 25.84 93.08 80.23
C THR A 151 26.95 92.39 79.44
N ILE A 152 26.62 91.37 78.66
CA ILE A 152 27.53 90.80 77.66
C ILE A 152 27.61 91.77 76.48
N VAL A 153 28.82 92.23 76.16
CA VAL A 153 29.02 93.34 75.20
C VAL A 153 29.56 92.88 73.85
N SER A 154 30.34 91.79 73.81
CA SER A 154 30.69 91.10 72.57
C SER A 154 31.12 89.65 72.82
N GLY A 155 30.90 88.81 71.81
CA GLY A 155 31.53 87.49 71.67
C GLY A 155 32.45 87.52 70.45
N LYS A 156 33.74 87.19 70.63
CA LYS A 156 34.73 87.15 69.56
C LYS A 156 35.28 85.72 69.45
N VAL A 157 35.05 85.06 68.32
CA VAL A 157 35.66 83.76 68.03
C VAL A 157 37.18 83.91 67.99
N ILE A 158 37.88 83.15 68.84
CA ILE A 158 39.34 83.06 68.86
C ILE A 158 39.79 81.92 67.94
N GLU A 159 39.08 80.80 67.97
CA GLU A 159 39.42 79.58 67.23
C GLU A 159 38.17 78.98 66.57
N VAL A 160 38.26 78.69 65.27
CA VAL A 160 37.14 78.19 64.47
C VAL A 160 37.09 76.66 64.57
N PRO A 161 35.93 76.05 64.89
CA PRO A 161 35.82 74.59 64.96
C PRO A 161 36.13 73.93 63.62
N GLN A 162 36.89 72.84 63.65
CA GLN A 162 37.20 72.02 62.47
C GLN A 162 36.17 70.88 62.33
N PRO A 163 35.51 70.72 61.17
CA PRO A 163 34.51 69.66 61.00
C PRO A 163 35.11 68.26 61.10
N ARG A 164 34.32 67.33 61.66
CA ARG A 164 34.61 65.89 61.57
C ARG A 164 34.11 65.38 60.23
N LYS A 165 34.97 64.73 59.44
CA LYS A 165 34.61 64.21 58.10
C LYS A 165 34.49 62.70 58.13
N LEU A 166 33.33 62.20 57.73
CA LEU A 166 33.02 60.78 57.58
C LEU A 166 32.93 60.45 56.09
N ARG A 167 33.66 59.43 55.63
CA ARG A 167 33.41 58.80 54.33
C ARG A 167 32.55 57.57 54.53
N ARG A 168 31.32 57.60 54.00
CA ARG A 168 30.37 56.47 54.05
C ARG A 168 30.12 55.96 52.64
N GLY A 169 30.06 54.64 52.46
CA GLY A 169 29.72 54.04 51.19
C GLY A 169 28.31 54.44 50.69
N SER A 170 28.10 54.40 49.37
CA SER A 170 26.80 54.65 48.75
C SER A 170 26.29 53.48 47.89
N LYS A 171 27.09 52.40 47.75
CA LYS A 171 26.70 51.21 47.00
C LYS A 171 25.64 50.41 47.78
N PRO A 172 24.50 50.05 47.16
CA PRO A 172 23.45 49.30 47.85
C PRO A 172 23.94 47.90 48.25
N LEU A 173 23.47 47.43 49.40
CA LEU A 173 23.76 46.09 49.91
C LEU A 173 23.06 45.01 49.08
N ASP A 174 21.78 45.24 48.80
CA ASP A 174 20.94 44.33 48.04
C ASP A 174 21.03 44.63 46.55
N GLY A 175 21.00 43.57 45.75
CA GLY A 175 20.92 43.65 44.30
C GLY A 175 20.31 42.38 43.71
N THR A 176 20.43 42.25 42.40
CA THR A 176 20.09 41.01 41.69
C THR A 176 21.19 40.63 40.71
N THR A 177 21.23 39.35 40.34
CA THR A 177 22.03 38.86 39.22
C THR A 177 21.21 37.87 38.40
N THR A 178 21.43 37.86 37.09
CA THR A 178 20.62 37.11 36.12
C THR A 178 21.48 36.07 35.43
N GLU A 179 21.02 34.82 35.43
CA GLU A 179 21.57 33.74 34.60
C GLU A 179 20.56 33.38 33.51
N GLU A 180 21.05 33.19 32.29
CA GLU A 180 20.23 32.82 31.13
C GLU A 180 20.73 31.50 30.53
N SER A 181 19.82 30.60 30.18
CA SER A 181 20.15 29.38 29.46
C SER A 181 19.10 29.05 28.40
N ILE A 182 19.53 28.50 27.27
CA ILE A 182 18.64 28.04 26.19
C ILE A 182 18.49 26.52 26.31
N VAL A 183 17.24 26.05 26.26
CA VAL A 183 16.88 24.62 26.29
C VAL A 183 16.25 24.27 24.94
N GLU A 184 16.82 23.30 24.23
CA GLU A 184 16.19 22.75 23.02
C GLU A 184 15.09 21.74 23.39
N LEU A 185 13.95 21.84 22.70
CA LEU A 185 12.85 20.89 22.78
C LEU A 185 12.81 20.03 21.50
N PRO A 186 12.94 18.69 21.60
CA PRO A 186 12.83 17.82 20.43
C PRO A 186 11.39 17.81 19.89
N PHE A 187 11.26 17.72 18.57
CA PHE A 187 9.98 17.45 17.92
C PHE A 187 9.71 15.94 17.83
N LYS A 188 8.45 15.55 17.62
CA LYS A 188 8.01 14.17 17.37
C LYS A 188 7.73 13.96 15.89
N GLU A 189 7.79 12.71 15.44
CA GLU A 189 7.29 12.31 14.13
C GLU A 189 5.88 11.72 14.28
N ILE A 190 4.92 12.26 13.54
CA ILE A 190 3.54 11.80 13.48
C ILE A 190 3.35 11.14 12.12
N VAL A 191 3.13 9.82 12.13
CA VAL A 191 2.80 9.05 10.93
C VAL A 191 1.29 8.97 10.79
N GLN A 192 0.77 9.39 9.64
CA GLN A 192 -0.65 9.33 9.28
C GLN A 192 -0.84 8.39 8.10
N GLU A 193 -1.91 7.60 8.09
CA GLU A 193 -2.22 6.71 6.96
C GLU A 193 -2.95 7.47 5.85
N ASP A 194 -2.57 7.22 4.60
CA ASP A 194 -3.07 7.92 3.40
C ASP A 194 -3.48 6.89 2.34
N ASP A 195 -4.77 6.83 2.03
CA ASP A 195 -5.38 5.89 1.07
C ASP A 195 -5.29 6.36 -0.39
N SER A 196 -4.76 7.55 -0.63
CA SER A 196 -4.43 8.07 -1.97
C SER A 196 -3.02 7.70 -2.42
N LEU A 197 -2.11 7.47 -1.48
CA LEU A 197 -0.71 7.09 -1.71
C LEU A 197 -0.53 5.57 -1.80
N GLU A 198 0.22 5.12 -2.81
CA GLU A 198 0.54 3.71 -3.04
C GLU A 198 1.22 3.07 -1.81
N LYS A 199 0.82 1.84 -1.47
CA LYS A 199 1.27 1.20 -0.24
C LYS A 199 2.80 1.09 -0.14
N GLY A 200 3.33 1.41 1.04
CA GLY A 200 4.76 1.36 1.33
C GLY A 200 5.53 2.62 0.93
N THR A 201 4.90 3.58 0.25
CA THR A 201 5.46 4.92 0.08
C THR A 201 5.34 5.74 1.37
N LEU A 202 6.34 6.59 1.62
CA LEU A 202 6.31 7.60 2.67
C LEU A 202 6.45 8.98 2.03
N LYS A 203 5.61 9.93 2.42
CA LYS A 203 5.62 11.31 1.95
C LYS A 203 5.64 12.25 3.15
N VAL A 204 6.72 13.01 3.31
CA VAL A 204 6.75 14.10 4.29
C VAL A 204 5.83 15.21 3.79
N VAL A 205 4.87 15.61 4.63
CA VAL A 205 3.94 16.72 4.33
C VAL A 205 4.23 17.96 5.20
N GLN A 206 4.91 17.76 6.33
CA GLN A 206 5.43 18.82 7.20
C GLN A 206 6.78 18.38 7.76
N GLU A 207 7.82 19.20 7.59
CA GLU A 207 9.11 18.97 8.25
C GLU A 207 9.06 19.36 9.73
N GLY A 208 9.87 18.69 10.55
CA GLY A 208 9.94 18.95 11.99
C GLY A 208 10.91 20.08 12.34
N GLN A 209 10.54 20.92 13.29
CA GLN A 209 11.36 21.98 13.85
C GLN A 209 11.51 21.80 15.36
N LYS A 210 12.75 21.76 15.85
CA LYS A 210 13.02 21.78 17.30
C LYS A 210 12.55 23.09 17.90
N GLY A 211 11.90 23.02 19.06
CA GLY A 211 11.61 24.21 19.86
C GLY A 211 12.85 24.69 20.62
N GLN A 212 12.83 25.95 21.06
CA GLN A 212 13.85 26.53 21.92
C GLN A 212 13.19 27.44 22.96
N ASN A 213 13.44 27.17 24.23
CA ASN A 213 12.98 27.99 25.35
C ASN A 213 14.16 28.68 26.03
N LYS A 214 14.00 29.95 26.36
CA LYS A 214 14.95 30.72 27.18
C LYS A 214 14.49 30.67 28.64
N ILE A 215 15.31 30.07 29.48
CA ILE A 215 15.15 30.08 30.94
C ILE A 215 15.97 31.23 31.50
N THR A 216 15.32 32.12 32.23
CA THR A 216 15.96 33.26 32.92
C THR A 216 15.80 33.07 34.41
N LYS A 217 16.90 33.07 35.17
CA LYS A 217 16.93 32.94 36.63
C LYS A 217 17.45 34.22 37.25
N VAL A 218 16.61 34.92 38.00
CA VAL A 218 16.97 36.14 38.73
C VAL A 218 17.17 35.80 40.20
N TYR A 219 18.43 35.87 40.67
CA TYR A 219 18.79 35.66 42.07
C TYR A 219 18.88 37.02 42.77
N LYS A 220 18.40 37.10 44.01
CA LYS A 220 18.78 38.20 44.91
C LYS A 220 20.24 38.04 45.34
N THR A 221 20.93 39.16 45.49
CA THR A 221 22.32 39.20 45.96
C THR A 221 22.46 40.15 47.15
N TYR A 222 23.34 39.80 48.07
CA TYR A 222 23.77 40.66 49.19
C TYR A 222 25.28 40.86 49.11
N LYS A 223 25.74 42.11 49.09
CA LYS A 223 27.12 42.52 48.78
C LYS A 223 27.70 41.84 47.52
N GLY A 224 26.85 41.57 46.52
CA GLY A 224 27.21 40.92 45.26
C GLY A 224 27.25 39.38 45.27
N ASN A 225 27.08 38.73 46.44
CA ASN A 225 26.99 37.28 46.55
C ASN A 225 25.53 36.82 46.48
N LYS A 226 25.25 35.68 45.84
CA LYS A 226 23.89 35.11 45.80
C LYS A 226 23.41 34.75 47.21
N THR A 227 22.18 35.12 47.54
CA THR A 227 21.50 34.70 48.79
C THR A 227 21.05 33.24 48.71
N SER A 228 20.63 32.66 49.83
CA SER A 228 19.96 31.35 49.87
C SER A 228 18.51 31.35 49.39
N GLU A 229 17.92 32.53 49.12
CA GLU A 229 16.60 32.62 48.50
C GLU A 229 16.58 31.99 47.10
N ALA A 230 15.51 31.26 46.78
CA ALA A 230 15.33 30.67 45.46
C ALA A 230 15.22 31.76 44.38
N PRO A 231 15.83 31.58 43.20
CA PRO A 231 15.71 32.55 42.12
C PRO A 231 14.28 32.57 41.58
N THR A 232 13.82 33.76 41.15
CA THR A 232 12.65 33.85 40.29
C THR A 232 13.03 33.28 38.92
N VAL A 233 12.32 32.23 38.50
CA VAL A 233 12.52 31.58 37.20
C VAL A 233 11.42 32.03 36.25
N THR A 234 11.79 32.53 35.07
CA THR A 234 10.87 32.78 33.96
C THR A 234 11.30 32.00 32.72
N GLU A 235 10.32 31.56 31.95
CA GLU A 235 10.50 30.80 30.72
C GLU A 235 9.83 31.53 29.56
N THR A 236 10.58 31.77 28.49
CA THR A 236 10.10 32.43 27.27
C THR A 236 10.38 31.53 26.07
N VAL A 237 9.34 31.18 25.31
CA VAL A 237 9.49 30.45 24.04
C VAL A 237 10.17 31.38 23.01
N LEU A 238 11.31 30.96 22.48
CA LEU A 238 12.00 31.64 21.38
C LEU A 238 11.61 31.05 20.02
N VAL A 239 11.54 29.71 19.95
CA VAL A 239 11.14 28.95 18.77
C VAL A 239 10.10 27.93 19.22
N PRO A 240 8.87 27.93 18.67
CA PRO A 240 7.90 26.88 18.96
C PRO A 240 8.37 25.54 18.40
N VAL A 241 8.06 24.44 19.07
CA VAL A 241 8.28 23.10 18.52
C VAL A 241 7.24 22.80 17.44
N GLN A 242 7.66 22.20 16.33
CA GLN A 242 6.80 21.76 15.24
C GLN A 242 7.07 20.29 14.94
N ASP A 243 6.06 19.44 15.09
CA ASP A 243 6.18 18.01 14.81
C ASP A 243 6.30 17.73 13.30
N ARG A 244 7.08 16.71 12.94
CA ARG A 244 7.22 16.22 11.57
C ARG A 244 6.01 15.35 11.22
N ILE A 245 5.34 15.62 10.11
CA ILE A 245 4.18 14.84 9.67
C ILE A 245 4.55 14.07 8.40
N VAL A 246 4.38 12.75 8.47
CA VAL A 246 4.68 11.82 7.36
C VAL A 246 3.42 11.04 7.03
N HIS A 247 2.95 11.16 5.79
CA HIS A 247 1.90 10.31 5.25
C HIS A 247 2.52 8.98 4.82
N LYS A 248 1.88 7.87 5.21
CA LYS A 248 2.24 6.50 4.84
C LYS A 248 1.15 5.94 3.94
N GLY A 249 1.53 5.57 2.72
CA GLY A 249 0.58 5.02 1.75
C GLY A 249 -0.02 3.70 2.20
N THR A 250 -1.34 3.58 2.03
CA THR A 250 -2.12 2.36 2.30
C THR A 250 -2.92 1.90 1.08
N LYS A 251 -2.94 2.67 -0.02
CA LYS A 251 -3.64 2.33 -1.26
C LYS A 251 -3.17 0.98 -1.80
N VAL A 252 -4.10 0.05 -1.96
CA VAL A 252 -3.83 -1.28 -2.51
C VAL A 252 -4.09 -1.27 -4.01
N SER A 253 -3.15 -1.82 -4.78
CA SER A 253 -3.28 -1.91 -6.24
C SER A 253 -4.52 -2.71 -6.66
N GLU A 254 -5.09 -2.35 -7.82
CA GLU A 254 -6.28 -3.01 -8.35
C GLU A 254 -6.04 -4.51 -8.57
N LYS A 255 -7.05 -5.33 -8.26
CA LYS A 255 -6.94 -6.78 -8.41
C LYS A 255 -6.91 -7.18 -9.88
N PRO A 256 -6.03 -8.12 -10.28
CA PRO A 256 -6.15 -8.78 -11.56
C PRO A 256 -7.45 -9.60 -11.61
N LEU A 257 -8.00 -9.79 -12.81
CA LEU A 257 -9.18 -10.59 -13.07
C LEU A 257 -8.90 -11.57 -14.20
N LEU A 258 -8.80 -12.85 -13.85
CA LEU A 258 -8.81 -13.95 -14.80
C LEU A 258 -10.25 -14.34 -15.12
N THR A 259 -10.52 -14.67 -16.39
CA THR A 259 -11.77 -15.24 -16.88
C THR A 259 -11.46 -16.38 -17.84
N LEU A 260 -12.18 -17.49 -17.76
CA LEU A 260 -12.19 -18.51 -18.82
C LEU A 260 -13.12 -18.00 -19.92
N THR A 261 -12.62 -17.90 -21.15
CA THR A 261 -13.38 -17.38 -22.29
C THR A 261 -13.96 -18.50 -23.16
N GLN A 262 -13.22 -19.60 -23.34
CA GLN A 262 -13.60 -20.65 -24.29
C GLN A 262 -13.04 -22.02 -23.90
N ILE A 263 -13.79 -23.07 -24.21
CA ILE A 263 -13.36 -24.47 -24.17
C ILE A 263 -13.63 -25.08 -25.55
N ASP A 264 -12.59 -25.19 -26.37
CA ASP A 264 -12.68 -25.76 -27.71
C ASP A 264 -12.46 -27.27 -27.64
N LYS A 265 -13.53 -28.05 -27.85
CA LYS A 265 -13.46 -29.51 -27.82
C LYS A 265 -13.01 -30.05 -29.17
N ASP A 266 -12.02 -30.94 -29.17
CA ASP A 266 -11.79 -31.89 -30.25
C ASP A 266 -12.26 -33.26 -29.76
N ASP A 267 -13.55 -33.54 -30.02
CA ASP A 267 -14.13 -34.85 -29.69
C ASP A 267 -13.29 -35.98 -30.31
N LEU A 268 -12.82 -35.83 -31.56
CA LEU A 268 -12.16 -36.92 -32.28
C LEU A 268 -10.75 -37.19 -31.76
N GLY A 269 -9.98 -36.14 -31.48
CA GLY A 269 -8.67 -36.16 -30.85
C GLY A 269 -8.69 -36.44 -29.34
N ARG A 270 -9.88 -36.61 -28.74
CA ARG A 270 -10.07 -36.85 -27.30
C ARG A 270 -9.44 -35.76 -26.43
N SER A 271 -9.58 -34.50 -26.83
CA SER A 271 -8.89 -33.36 -26.22
C SER A 271 -9.80 -32.13 -26.15
N ALA A 272 -9.38 -31.13 -25.39
CA ALA A 272 -10.02 -29.82 -25.37
C ALA A 272 -9.02 -28.71 -25.03
N LYS A 273 -9.07 -27.61 -25.76
CA LYS A 273 -8.24 -26.43 -25.53
C LYS A 273 -8.96 -25.42 -24.64
N LEU A 274 -8.31 -25.01 -23.57
CA LEU A 274 -8.77 -23.98 -22.66
C LEU A 274 -8.18 -22.63 -23.09
N SER A 275 -9.02 -21.60 -23.16
CA SER A 275 -8.60 -20.22 -23.45
C SER A 275 -9.10 -19.27 -22.36
N TYR A 276 -8.25 -18.34 -21.93
CA TYR A 276 -8.51 -17.40 -20.85
C TYR A 276 -8.23 -15.96 -21.28
N ASN A 277 -8.79 -15.00 -20.53
CA ASN A 277 -8.45 -13.58 -20.61
C ASN A 277 -8.09 -13.07 -19.20
N LEU A 278 -7.00 -12.33 -19.10
CA LEU A 278 -6.48 -11.72 -17.88
C LEU A 278 -6.43 -10.20 -18.04
N THR A 279 -7.21 -9.46 -17.25
CA THR A 279 -7.02 -8.03 -17.09
C THR A 279 -6.21 -7.75 -15.82
N ASN A 280 -5.16 -6.95 -15.92
CA ASN A 280 -4.26 -6.66 -14.80
C ASN A 280 -3.93 -5.14 -14.71
N PRO A 281 -4.92 -4.28 -14.43
CA PRO A 281 -4.73 -2.83 -14.40
C PRO A 281 -3.76 -2.39 -13.30
N GLY A 282 -3.77 -3.07 -12.16
CA GLY A 282 -2.86 -2.81 -11.03
C GLY A 282 -1.43 -3.32 -11.23
N SER A 283 -1.09 -3.93 -12.38
CA SER A 283 0.22 -4.54 -12.65
C SER A 283 0.71 -5.52 -11.58
N ALA A 284 -0.23 -6.26 -10.96
CA ALA A 284 0.05 -7.26 -9.93
C ALA A 284 0.95 -8.38 -10.48
N ALA A 285 1.84 -8.91 -9.65
CA ALA A 285 2.68 -10.04 -10.01
C ALA A 285 1.83 -11.31 -10.05
N ILE A 286 1.73 -11.97 -11.20
CA ILE A 286 0.99 -13.24 -11.34
C ILE A 286 1.95 -14.40 -11.07
N THR A 287 1.80 -15.06 -9.93
CA THR A 287 2.69 -16.15 -9.51
C THR A 287 2.40 -17.44 -10.27
N THR A 288 1.13 -17.88 -10.30
CA THR A 288 0.71 -19.06 -11.08
C THR A 288 -0.72 -18.93 -11.58
N ILE A 289 -1.03 -19.64 -12.67
CA ILE A 289 -2.40 -19.98 -13.05
C ILE A 289 -2.43 -21.50 -13.23
N LYS A 290 -3.27 -22.20 -12.46
CA LYS A 290 -3.39 -23.66 -12.48
C LYS A 290 -4.81 -24.09 -12.81
N ALA A 291 -4.95 -24.91 -13.85
CA ALA A 291 -6.17 -25.65 -14.15
C ALA A 291 -6.08 -27.08 -13.60
N VAL A 292 -7.12 -27.55 -12.94
CA VAL A 292 -7.23 -28.91 -12.39
C VAL A 292 -8.50 -29.53 -12.96
N LEU A 293 -8.34 -30.58 -13.76
CA LEU A 293 -9.44 -31.37 -14.28
C LEU A 293 -9.69 -32.56 -13.34
N LYS A 294 -10.95 -32.75 -12.94
CA LYS A 294 -11.39 -33.85 -12.08
C LYS A 294 -12.43 -34.72 -12.80
N GLN A 295 -12.41 -36.02 -12.54
CA GLN A 295 -13.44 -36.99 -12.95
C GLN A 295 -13.90 -37.73 -11.69
N ASN A 296 -15.20 -37.78 -11.42
CA ASN A 296 -15.77 -38.39 -10.19
C ASN A 296 -15.12 -37.87 -8.88
N GLY A 297 -14.72 -36.59 -8.86
CA GLY A 297 -14.02 -35.96 -7.73
C GLY A 297 -12.51 -36.22 -7.64
N GLN A 298 -11.95 -37.19 -8.38
CA GLN A 298 -10.50 -37.43 -8.43
C GLN A 298 -9.82 -36.56 -9.48
N ILE A 299 -8.63 -36.05 -9.18
CA ILE A 299 -7.81 -35.28 -10.13
C ILE A 299 -7.28 -36.22 -11.21
N VAL A 300 -7.53 -35.87 -12.48
CA VAL A 300 -7.02 -36.62 -13.65
C VAL A 300 -5.93 -35.87 -14.39
N GLN A 301 -5.98 -34.52 -14.41
CA GLN A 301 -4.97 -33.66 -15.01
C GLN A 301 -4.79 -32.38 -14.18
N THR A 302 -3.55 -31.90 -14.11
CA THR A 302 -3.18 -30.58 -13.57
C THR A 302 -2.32 -29.90 -14.62
N LEU A 303 -2.69 -28.68 -15.01
CA LEU A 303 -2.02 -27.90 -16.05
C LEU A 303 -1.60 -26.55 -15.49
N ASP A 304 -0.34 -26.18 -15.72
CA ASP A 304 0.14 -24.81 -15.55
C ASP A 304 -0.18 -24.01 -16.81
N ILE A 305 -0.91 -22.90 -16.66
CA ILE A 305 -1.31 -22.01 -17.75
C ILE A 305 -0.32 -20.83 -17.77
N PRO A 306 0.47 -20.64 -18.84
CA PRO A 306 1.38 -19.50 -18.93
C PRO A 306 0.60 -18.19 -18.97
N SER A 307 0.98 -17.21 -18.14
CA SER A 307 0.37 -15.87 -18.12
C SER A 307 0.58 -15.08 -19.42
N THR A 308 1.50 -15.52 -20.28
CA THR A 308 1.80 -14.93 -21.59
C THR A 308 0.91 -15.44 -22.73
N THR A 309 0.46 -16.70 -22.67
CA THR A 309 -0.37 -17.32 -23.71
C THR A 309 -1.83 -17.47 -23.31
N LEU A 310 -2.10 -17.62 -22.00
CA LEU A 310 -3.43 -17.81 -21.42
C LEU A 310 -4.21 -18.98 -22.06
N THR A 311 -3.49 -20.02 -22.48
CA THR A 311 -4.07 -21.24 -23.05
C THR A 311 -3.40 -22.50 -22.51
N ALA A 312 -4.15 -23.59 -22.37
CA ALA A 312 -3.61 -24.93 -22.09
C ALA A 312 -4.49 -26.03 -22.71
N ASP A 313 -3.89 -27.17 -23.05
CA ASP A 313 -4.58 -28.27 -23.74
C ASP A 313 -4.81 -29.46 -22.78
N LEU A 314 -6.07 -29.88 -22.65
CA LEU A 314 -6.48 -31.12 -21.99
C LEU A 314 -6.41 -32.27 -23.01
N THR A 315 -5.87 -33.42 -22.60
CA THR A 315 -5.66 -34.58 -23.48
C THR A 315 -6.29 -35.85 -22.91
N ASN A 316 -6.36 -36.93 -23.70
CA ASN A 316 -6.77 -38.27 -23.24
C ASN A 316 -8.13 -38.32 -22.52
N LEU A 317 -9.09 -37.50 -22.96
CA LEU A 317 -10.43 -37.40 -22.36
C LEU A 317 -11.32 -38.60 -22.78
N ASP A 318 -12.18 -39.04 -21.88
CA ASP A 318 -13.15 -40.11 -22.12
C ASP A 318 -14.47 -39.58 -22.69
N TYR A 319 -15.02 -40.33 -23.63
CA TYR A 319 -16.34 -40.06 -24.20
C TYR A 319 -17.45 -40.29 -23.19
N TYR A 320 -18.44 -39.38 -23.20
CA TYR A 320 -19.65 -39.44 -22.38
C TYR A 320 -19.36 -39.53 -20.86
N LYS A 321 -18.20 -39.02 -20.43
CA LYS A 321 -17.84 -38.83 -19.02
C LYS A 321 -17.80 -37.34 -18.70
N PRO A 322 -18.54 -36.87 -17.70
CA PRO A 322 -18.43 -35.50 -17.24
C PRO A 322 -17.15 -35.31 -16.42
N TYR A 323 -16.46 -34.22 -16.70
CA TYR A 323 -15.32 -33.70 -15.96
C TYR A 323 -15.68 -32.35 -15.33
N THR A 324 -15.04 -32.05 -14.21
CA THR A 324 -15.11 -30.74 -13.55
C THR A 324 -13.75 -30.05 -13.69
N LEU A 325 -13.74 -28.87 -14.30
CA LEU A 325 -12.57 -28.01 -14.44
C LEU A 325 -12.62 -26.91 -13.37
N THR A 326 -11.67 -26.97 -12.42
CA THR A 326 -11.41 -25.88 -11.47
C THR A 326 -10.18 -25.11 -11.95
N THR A 327 -10.23 -23.77 -12.03
CA THR A 327 -9.03 -22.95 -12.31
C THR A 327 -8.76 -21.99 -11.16
N THR A 328 -7.51 -21.90 -10.72
CA THR A 328 -7.05 -20.96 -9.69
C THR A 328 -5.90 -20.12 -10.24
N MET A 329 -5.96 -18.80 -10.03
CA MET A 329 -4.85 -17.88 -10.22
C MET A 329 -4.33 -17.41 -8.86
N THR A 330 -3.02 -17.44 -8.67
CA THR A 330 -2.32 -16.88 -7.51
C THR A 330 -1.53 -15.65 -7.93
N TYR A 331 -1.64 -14.56 -7.19
CA TYR A 331 -1.02 -13.26 -7.51
C TYR A 331 -0.66 -12.47 -6.25
N ASP A 332 0.27 -11.51 -6.37
CA ASP A 332 0.63 -10.57 -5.30
C ASP A 332 0.46 -9.11 -5.78
N ARG A 333 -0.16 -8.28 -4.93
CA ARG A 333 -0.43 -6.85 -5.14
C ARG A 333 0.47 -5.94 -4.29
N GLY A 334 1.61 -6.47 -3.81
CA GLY A 334 2.44 -5.84 -2.78
C GLY A 334 1.96 -6.11 -1.34
N ASN A 335 1.14 -7.15 -1.16
CA ASN A 335 0.45 -7.49 0.09
C ASN A 335 0.65 -8.94 0.54
N GLY A 336 1.40 -9.74 -0.22
CA GLY A 336 1.46 -11.19 -0.08
C GLY A 336 0.49 -11.89 -1.06
N GLU A 337 0.56 -13.21 -1.09
CA GLU A 337 -0.19 -14.01 -2.08
C GLU A 337 -1.70 -14.01 -1.81
N GLU A 338 -2.45 -13.64 -2.84
CA GLU A 338 -3.90 -13.71 -2.95
C GLU A 338 -4.29 -14.72 -4.04
N ASN A 339 -5.51 -15.27 -3.96
CA ASN A 339 -6.01 -16.25 -4.91
C ASN A 339 -7.35 -15.83 -5.51
N GLN A 340 -7.51 -16.05 -6.82
CA GLN A 340 -8.80 -16.05 -7.50
C GLN A 340 -9.11 -17.47 -7.96
N VAL A 341 -10.17 -18.07 -7.44
CA VAL A 341 -10.73 -19.34 -7.94
C VAL A 341 -11.88 -19.01 -8.89
N LEU A 342 -11.86 -19.58 -10.10
CA LEU A 342 -12.96 -19.45 -11.06
C LEU A 342 -14.09 -20.42 -10.70
N ALA A 343 -15.33 -20.10 -11.11
CA ALA A 343 -16.45 -21.01 -10.96
C ALA A 343 -16.20 -22.29 -11.77
N ASP A 344 -16.38 -23.45 -11.13
CA ASP A 344 -16.18 -24.77 -11.75
C ASP A 344 -16.98 -24.90 -13.05
N GLN A 345 -16.32 -25.41 -14.10
CA GLN A 345 -16.94 -25.66 -15.40
C GLN A 345 -17.09 -27.16 -15.66
N THR A 346 -18.18 -27.56 -16.31
CA THR A 346 -18.40 -28.95 -16.72
C THR A 346 -17.99 -29.18 -18.17
N LEU A 347 -17.17 -30.22 -18.39
CA LEU A 347 -16.70 -30.63 -19.70
C LEU A 347 -17.08 -32.09 -19.94
N GLN A 348 -17.66 -32.40 -21.10
CA GLN A 348 -17.89 -33.76 -21.58
C GLN A 348 -17.64 -33.78 -23.09
N LEU A 349 -17.00 -34.83 -23.59
CA LEU A 349 -16.89 -35.10 -25.03
C LEU A 349 -18.05 -35.99 -25.49
N ASP A 350 -18.72 -35.61 -26.57
CA ASP A 350 -19.98 -36.21 -27.03
C ASP A 350 -19.87 -36.67 -28.49
N LEU A 351 -19.28 -37.84 -28.71
CA LEU A 351 -18.97 -38.34 -30.05
C LEU A 351 -20.20 -38.84 -30.83
N LYS A 352 -20.93 -37.91 -31.45
CA LYS A 352 -22.05 -38.23 -32.36
C LYS A 352 -21.56 -38.36 -33.81
N LYS A 353 -21.06 -39.53 -34.18
CA LYS A 353 -20.55 -39.84 -35.53
C LYS A 353 -21.16 -41.11 -36.10
N VAL A 354 -21.27 -41.18 -37.43
CA VAL A 354 -21.76 -42.32 -38.20
C VAL A 354 -20.56 -43.05 -38.79
N GLU A 355 -20.31 -44.26 -38.31
CA GLU A 355 -19.29 -45.15 -38.88
C GLU A 355 -19.95 -46.10 -39.88
N LEU A 356 -19.49 -46.09 -41.13
CA LEU A 356 -20.02 -46.95 -42.19
C LEU A 356 -19.19 -48.25 -42.28
N LYS A 357 -19.85 -49.41 -42.14
CA LYS A 357 -19.23 -50.76 -42.13
C LYS A 357 -20.01 -51.77 -42.97
N ASP A 358 -19.35 -52.90 -43.24
CA ASP A 358 -19.95 -54.15 -43.72
C ASP A 358 -20.75 -54.02 -45.03
N PHE A 359 -20.20 -53.27 -45.98
CA PHE A 359 -20.70 -53.21 -47.35
C PHE A 359 -20.26 -54.43 -48.14
N ALA A 360 -21.21 -55.07 -48.82
CA ALA A 360 -20.92 -56.11 -49.79
C ALA A 360 -20.33 -55.52 -51.07
N ARG A 361 -20.62 -54.25 -51.37
CA ARG A 361 -20.20 -53.56 -52.59
C ARG A 361 -20.08 -52.05 -52.37
N THR A 362 -19.08 -51.43 -53.00
CA THR A 362 -18.92 -49.98 -53.13
C THR A 362 -18.57 -49.68 -54.57
N ASP A 363 -19.32 -48.79 -55.20
CA ASP A 363 -19.24 -48.44 -56.62
C ASP A 363 -19.03 -46.92 -56.76
N LEU A 364 -18.13 -46.49 -57.65
CA LEU A 364 -18.03 -45.09 -58.04
C LEU A 364 -19.03 -44.83 -59.16
N ILE A 365 -20.01 -43.97 -58.92
CA ILE A 365 -21.06 -43.63 -59.88
C ILE A 365 -20.91 -42.18 -60.30
N LYS A 366 -21.00 -41.93 -61.60
CA LYS A 366 -21.25 -40.61 -62.20
C LYS A 366 -22.73 -40.51 -62.55
N TYR A 367 -23.40 -39.45 -62.11
CA TYR A 367 -24.78 -39.16 -62.51
C TYR A 367 -24.79 -38.17 -63.67
N ASP A 368 -25.15 -38.64 -64.86
CA ASP A 368 -25.11 -37.85 -66.09
C ASP A 368 -26.35 -38.11 -66.94
N ASN A 369 -26.92 -37.06 -67.55
CA ASN A 369 -28.15 -37.14 -68.35
C ASN A 369 -29.29 -37.98 -67.70
N GLN A 370 -29.56 -37.73 -66.41
CA GLN A 370 -30.57 -38.45 -65.61
C GLN A 370 -30.33 -39.96 -65.43
N THR A 371 -29.11 -40.43 -65.72
CA THR A 371 -28.73 -41.85 -65.69
C THR A 371 -27.53 -42.05 -64.76
N GLU A 372 -27.53 -43.14 -64.00
CA GLU A 372 -26.36 -43.59 -63.25
C GLU A 372 -25.40 -44.34 -64.19
N VAL A 373 -24.16 -43.86 -64.30
CA VAL A 373 -23.07 -44.53 -65.02
C VAL A 373 -22.06 -44.99 -63.98
N ASP A 374 -21.77 -46.29 -63.94
CA ASP A 374 -20.72 -46.82 -63.06
C ASP A 374 -19.35 -46.55 -63.69
N GLU A 375 -18.53 -45.78 -62.97
CA GLU A 375 -17.16 -45.43 -63.31
C GLU A 375 -16.14 -46.04 -62.31
N THR A 376 -16.47 -47.18 -61.68
CA THR A 376 -15.55 -47.98 -60.83
C THR A 376 -14.37 -48.58 -61.61
N ARG A 377 -14.16 -48.14 -62.86
CA ARG A 377 -13.03 -48.44 -63.75
C ARG A 377 -12.51 -47.17 -64.42
N LEU A 378 -12.11 -46.18 -63.62
CA LEU A 378 -11.52 -44.94 -64.11
C LEU A 378 -10.32 -45.19 -65.03
N ALA A 379 -10.32 -44.53 -66.20
CA ALA A 379 -9.14 -44.48 -67.07
C ALA A 379 -8.19 -43.31 -66.72
N ALA A 380 -8.73 -42.26 -66.09
CA ALA A 380 -8.01 -41.08 -65.62
C ALA A 380 -8.83 -40.39 -64.51
N VAL A 381 -8.22 -39.49 -63.75
CA VAL A 381 -8.91 -38.67 -62.75
C VAL A 381 -9.84 -37.65 -63.44
N PRO A 382 -11.16 -37.65 -63.17
CA PRO A 382 -12.08 -36.65 -63.71
C PRO A 382 -11.77 -35.24 -63.19
N GLN A 383 -11.92 -34.22 -64.05
CA GLN A 383 -11.67 -32.82 -63.68
C GLN A 383 -12.80 -32.20 -62.85
N ASP A 384 -14.04 -32.65 -63.06
CA ASP A 384 -15.21 -32.26 -62.28
C ASP A 384 -15.77 -33.48 -61.56
N LEU A 385 -15.91 -33.37 -60.23
CA LEU A 385 -16.39 -34.42 -59.33
C LEU A 385 -17.81 -34.14 -58.80
N THR A 386 -18.44 -33.02 -59.20
CA THR A 386 -19.74 -32.56 -58.69
C THR A 386 -20.85 -33.61 -58.85
N ASN A 387 -20.80 -34.38 -59.93
CA ASN A 387 -21.78 -35.42 -60.25
C ASN A 387 -21.33 -36.84 -59.85
N TYR A 388 -20.23 -36.98 -59.09
CA TYR A 388 -19.70 -38.27 -58.66
C TYR A 388 -20.06 -38.57 -57.19
N TYR A 389 -20.50 -39.79 -56.94
CA TYR A 389 -20.73 -40.31 -55.60
C TYR A 389 -20.32 -41.77 -55.49
N LEU A 390 -19.97 -42.20 -54.27
CA LEU A 390 -19.87 -43.61 -53.93
C LEU A 390 -21.26 -44.17 -53.62
N LYS A 391 -21.67 -45.21 -54.35
CA LYS A 391 -22.86 -46.01 -54.10
C LYS A 391 -22.44 -47.26 -53.33
N MET A 392 -22.89 -47.36 -52.09
CA MET A 392 -22.42 -48.38 -51.14
C MET A 392 -23.59 -49.30 -50.79
N THR A 393 -23.52 -50.57 -51.19
CA THR A 393 -24.57 -51.56 -50.98
C THR A 393 -24.16 -52.54 -49.88
N SER A 394 -24.96 -52.63 -48.82
CA SER A 394 -24.79 -53.60 -47.73
C SER A 394 -25.22 -55.01 -48.13
N ALA A 395 -24.86 -56.00 -47.31
CA ALA A 395 -25.24 -57.40 -47.55
C ALA A 395 -26.78 -57.62 -47.54
N ASP A 396 -27.54 -56.76 -46.85
CA ASP A 396 -29.01 -56.74 -46.86
C ASP A 396 -29.60 -55.79 -47.92
N GLN A 397 -28.82 -55.47 -48.96
CA GLN A 397 -29.19 -54.66 -50.14
C GLN A 397 -29.61 -53.20 -49.86
N LYS A 398 -29.38 -52.67 -48.66
CA LYS A 398 -29.55 -51.24 -48.40
C LYS A 398 -28.45 -50.47 -49.09
N THR A 399 -28.81 -49.34 -49.71
CA THR A 399 -27.85 -48.50 -50.43
C THR A 399 -27.66 -47.17 -49.72
N THR A 400 -26.40 -46.81 -49.51
CA THR A 400 -25.94 -45.50 -48.99
C THR A 400 -25.21 -44.76 -50.11
N TYR A 401 -25.35 -43.44 -50.16
CA TYR A 401 -24.70 -42.59 -51.16
C TYR A 401 -23.80 -41.57 -50.44
N LEU A 402 -22.55 -41.44 -50.88
CA LEU A 402 -21.61 -40.42 -50.37
C LEU A 402 -21.05 -39.58 -51.52
N ALA A 403 -21.16 -38.25 -51.43
CA ALA A 403 -20.55 -37.36 -52.41
C ALA A 403 -19.02 -37.52 -52.43
N VAL A 404 -18.44 -37.62 -53.64
CA VAL A 404 -16.99 -37.66 -53.80
C VAL A 404 -16.42 -36.26 -53.60
N LYS A 405 -15.40 -36.15 -52.75
CA LYS A 405 -14.67 -34.91 -52.46
C LYS A 405 -13.39 -34.79 -53.28
N ALA A 406 -12.69 -35.90 -53.50
CA ALA A 406 -11.45 -35.95 -54.28
C ALA A 406 -11.24 -37.35 -54.88
N ILE A 407 -10.56 -37.42 -56.01
CA ILE A 407 -10.00 -38.66 -56.57
C ILE A 407 -8.54 -38.38 -56.89
N GLU A 408 -7.64 -39.18 -56.33
CA GLU A 408 -6.19 -38.95 -56.42
C GLU A 408 -5.47 -40.25 -56.84
N GLU A 409 -4.37 -40.12 -57.57
CA GLU A 409 -3.53 -41.28 -57.89
C GLU A 409 -2.61 -41.60 -56.70
N THR A 410 -2.54 -42.88 -56.30
CA THR A 410 -1.66 -43.32 -55.22
C THR A 410 -1.21 -44.77 -55.41
N THR A 411 -0.47 -45.30 -54.44
CA THR A 411 0.02 -46.68 -54.44
C THR A 411 -0.37 -47.36 -53.13
N VAL A 412 -1.04 -48.52 -53.22
CA VAL A 412 -1.37 -49.38 -52.08
C VAL A 412 -0.79 -50.75 -52.34
N ASP A 413 -0.03 -51.31 -51.38
CA ASP A 413 0.65 -52.61 -51.48
C ASP A 413 1.48 -52.81 -52.77
N GLY A 414 2.09 -51.71 -53.27
CA GLY A 414 2.89 -51.71 -54.51
C GLY A 414 2.07 -51.64 -55.81
N LYS A 415 0.73 -51.65 -55.74
CA LYS A 415 -0.17 -51.46 -56.89
C LYS A 415 -0.54 -49.99 -57.06
N ALA A 416 -0.56 -49.50 -58.29
CA ALA A 416 -1.10 -48.19 -58.61
C ALA A 416 -2.64 -48.22 -58.56
N VAL A 417 -3.23 -47.29 -57.81
CA VAL A 417 -4.68 -47.19 -57.59
C VAL A 417 -5.15 -45.73 -57.66
N TYR A 418 -6.44 -45.53 -57.89
CA TYR A 418 -7.13 -44.28 -57.60
C TYR A 418 -7.73 -44.34 -56.20
N LYS A 419 -7.38 -43.40 -55.33
CA LYS A 419 -8.02 -43.20 -54.03
C LYS A 419 -9.20 -42.24 -54.21
N VAL A 420 -10.41 -42.75 -54.10
CA VAL A 420 -11.63 -41.95 -54.01
C VAL A 420 -11.85 -41.58 -52.55
N THR A 421 -11.84 -40.28 -52.25
CA THR A 421 -12.14 -39.75 -50.92
C THR A 421 -13.53 -39.13 -50.94
N ALA A 422 -14.44 -39.66 -50.13
CA ALA A 422 -15.79 -39.15 -49.94
C ALA A 422 -15.95 -38.53 -48.54
N ALA A 423 -16.90 -37.60 -48.40
CA ALA A 423 -17.17 -36.90 -47.13
C ALA A 423 -18.68 -36.66 -46.96
N ALA A 424 -19.15 -36.70 -45.72
CA ALA A 424 -20.52 -36.34 -45.34
C ALA A 424 -20.55 -35.88 -43.87
N ASP A 425 -21.62 -35.20 -43.47
CA ASP A 425 -21.78 -34.72 -42.11
C ASP A 425 -21.74 -35.86 -41.09
N ASN A 426 -20.90 -35.70 -40.08
CA ASN A 426 -20.67 -36.68 -39.01
C ASN A 426 -20.15 -38.05 -39.45
N LEU A 427 -19.78 -38.24 -40.73
CA LEU A 427 -19.13 -39.45 -41.22
C LEU A 427 -17.78 -39.68 -40.55
N VAL A 428 -17.50 -40.92 -40.16
CA VAL A 428 -16.16 -41.39 -39.82
C VAL A 428 -15.86 -42.75 -40.46
N GLN A 429 -14.59 -42.97 -40.78
CA GLN A 429 -14.02 -44.28 -41.12
C GLN A 429 -12.82 -44.54 -40.20
N ARG A 430 -12.50 -45.81 -39.94
CA ARG A 430 -11.23 -46.17 -39.28
C ARG A 430 -10.09 -46.24 -40.29
N ASP A 431 -8.97 -45.61 -39.95
CA ASP A 431 -7.72 -45.75 -40.69
C ASP A 431 -7.01 -47.09 -40.38
N ALA A 432 -5.85 -47.31 -41.01
CA ALA A 432 -5.04 -48.51 -40.80
C ALA A 432 -4.45 -48.62 -39.37
N GLN A 433 -4.50 -47.55 -38.59
CA GLN A 433 -4.09 -47.49 -37.18
C GLN A 433 -5.30 -47.58 -36.23
N ASN A 434 -6.50 -47.83 -36.76
CA ASN A 434 -7.76 -47.95 -36.03
C ASN A 434 -8.27 -46.61 -35.41
N HIS A 435 -7.73 -45.47 -35.84
CA HIS A 435 -8.23 -44.13 -35.46
C HIS A 435 -9.34 -43.67 -36.39
N PHE A 436 -10.20 -42.77 -35.92
CA PHE A 436 -11.25 -42.19 -36.75
C PHE A 436 -10.72 -41.07 -37.65
N ALA A 437 -10.92 -41.20 -38.96
CA ALA A 437 -10.81 -40.13 -39.95
C ALA A 437 -12.21 -39.61 -40.32
N GLN A 438 -12.32 -38.31 -40.65
CA GLN A 438 -13.59 -37.64 -41.03
C GLN A 438 -14.01 -37.86 -42.50
N THR A 439 -13.36 -38.79 -43.21
CA THR A 439 -13.63 -39.11 -44.61
C THR A 439 -13.70 -40.61 -44.79
N TYR A 440 -14.39 -41.05 -45.84
CA TYR A 440 -14.38 -42.43 -46.29
C TYR A 440 -13.47 -42.55 -47.52
N SER A 441 -12.48 -43.42 -47.45
CA SER A 441 -11.56 -43.75 -48.56
C SER A 441 -11.95 -45.08 -49.19
N TYR A 442 -12.10 -45.07 -50.50
CA TYR A 442 -12.28 -46.24 -51.36
C TYR A 442 -11.17 -46.28 -52.41
N TYR A 443 -10.71 -47.47 -52.80
CA TYR A 443 -9.56 -47.64 -53.70
C TYR A 443 -9.98 -48.43 -54.93
N ILE A 444 -9.72 -47.87 -56.11
CA ILE A 444 -9.99 -48.46 -57.43
C ILE A 444 -8.65 -48.80 -58.07
N GLU A 445 -8.43 -50.06 -58.45
CA GLU A 445 -7.20 -50.44 -59.15
C GLU A 445 -7.12 -49.78 -60.53
N LYS A 446 -5.94 -49.27 -60.92
CA LYS A 446 -5.78 -48.66 -62.24
C LYS A 446 -5.91 -49.73 -63.34
N PRO A 447 -6.48 -49.40 -64.52
CA PRO A 447 -6.47 -50.30 -65.67
C PRO A 447 -5.05 -50.72 -66.04
N GLN A 448 -4.83 -52.03 -66.17
CA GLN A 448 -3.58 -52.61 -66.63
C GLN A 448 -3.81 -53.30 -67.98
N ALA A 449 -2.96 -53.00 -68.97
CA ALA A 449 -3.03 -53.61 -70.28
C ALA A 449 -2.71 -55.11 -70.23
N SER A 450 -3.47 -55.93 -70.95
CA SER A 450 -3.19 -57.35 -71.10
C SER A 450 -1.89 -57.61 -71.88
N GLN A 451 -1.07 -58.57 -71.43
CA GLN A 451 0.23 -58.90 -72.05
C GLN A 451 0.48 -60.41 -71.99
N ALA A 452 1.06 -60.99 -73.05
CA ALA A 452 1.45 -62.41 -73.12
C ALA A 452 0.32 -63.40 -72.73
N ASN A 453 -0.91 -63.12 -73.17
CA ASN A 453 -2.16 -63.83 -72.82
C ASN A 453 -2.51 -63.83 -71.32
N VAL A 454 -1.94 -62.89 -70.54
CA VAL A 454 -2.35 -62.57 -69.18
C VAL A 454 -3.25 -61.34 -69.23
N TYR A 455 -4.47 -61.47 -68.71
CA TYR A 455 -5.54 -60.48 -68.81
C TYR A 455 -5.90 -59.90 -67.46
N TYR A 456 -6.03 -58.57 -67.42
CA TYR A 456 -6.36 -57.82 -66.20
C TYR A 456 -7.79 -57.25 -66.24
N ASP A 457 -8.41 -57.26 -67.41
CA ASP A 457 -9.81 -56.90 -67.65
C ASP A 457 -10.61 -58.11 -68.16
N PHE A 458 -11.83 -58.27 -67.65
CA PHE A 458 -12.79 -59.25 -68.10
C PHE A 458 -13.31 -58.98 -69.52
N ALA A 459 -13.48 -57.73 -69.94
CA ALA A 459 -13.92 -57.43 -71.31
C ALA A 459 -12.84 -57.79 -72.34
N GLU A 460 -11.58 -57.43 -72.08
CA GLU A 460 -10.43 -57.88 -72.89
C GLU A 460 -10.30 -59.40 -72.93
N LEU A 461 -10.47 -60.08 -71.78
CA LEU A 461 -10.46 -61.55 -71.69
C LEU A 461 -11.56 -62.19 -72.55
N VAL A 462 -12.81 -61.73 -72.41
CA VAL A 462 -13.96 -62.24 -73.19
C VAL A 462 -13.72 -62.03 -74.69
N ASN A 463 -13.30 -60.84 -75.10
CA ASN A 463 -13.01 -60.53 -76.51
C ASN A 463 -11.89 -61.42 -77.07
N ALA A 464 -10.82 -61.66 -76.29
CA ALA A 464 -9.71 -62.50 -76.73
C ALA A 464 -10.09 -63.98 -76.83
N ILE A 465 -10.90 -64.50 -75.92
CA ILE A 465 -11.40 -65.88 -76.00
C ILE A 465 -12.36 -66.04 -77.19
N GLN A 466 -13.27 -65.08 -77.42
CA GLN A 466 -14.16 -65.09 -78.58
C GLN A 466 -13.38 -65.07 -79.91
N ALA A 467 -12.26 -64.34 -79.96
CA ALA A 467 -11.39 -64.28 -81.14
C ALA A 467 -10.54 -65.56 -81.36
N ASN A 468 -10.17 -66.27 -80.29
CA ASN A 468 -9.34 -67.48 -80.36
C ASN A 468 -9.76 -68.55 -79.33
N PRO A 469 -10.89 -69.25 -79.52
CA PRO A 469 -11.47 -70.13 -78.50
C PRO A 469 -10.67 -71.40 -78.20
N SER A 470 -9.57 -71.68 -78.92
CA SER A 470 -8.61 -72.76 -78.66
C SER A 470 -7.33 -72.31 -77.94
N GLY A 471 -7.18 -71.00 -77.67
CA GLY A 471 -6.00 -70.42 -77.03
C GLY A 471 -5.82 -70.77 -75.54
N GLU A 472 -4.69 -70.34 -74.98
CA GLU A 472 -4.44 -70.38 -73.54
C GLU A 472 -4.49 -68.95 -72.98
N PHE A 473 -5.38 -68.73 -72.01
CA PHE A 473 -5.72 -67.45 -71.41
C PHE A 473 -5.50 -67.50 -69.89
N ARG A 474 -4.92 -66.44 -69.34
CA ARG A 474 -4.57 -66.35 -67.92
C ARG A 474 -5.16 -65.11 -67.28
N LEU A 475 -5.74 -65.23 -66.09
CA LEU A 475 -6.13 -64.09 -65.27
C LEU A 475 -4.86 -63.54 -64.60
N GLY A 476 -4.55 -62.27 -64.82
CA GLY A 476 -3.45 -61.55 -64.18
C GLY A 476 -3.81 -60.97 -62.81
N GLN A 477 -5.11 -60.79 -62.56
CA GLN A 477 -5.72 -60.37 -61.30
C GLN A 477 -7.15 -60.91 -61.19
N SER A 478 -7.78 -60.74 -60.02
CA SER A 478 -9.23 -60.93 -59.90
C SER A 478 -9.95 -59.79 -60.61
N MET A 479 -11.04 -60.10 -61.31
CA MET A 479 -11.73 -59.17 -62.21
C MET A 479 -13.24 -59.29 -62.07
N SER A 480 -13.97 -58.22 -62.40
CA SER A 480 -15.44 -58.22 -62.36
C SER A 480 -16.03 -58.31 -63.76
N ALA A 481 -17.08 -59.10 -63.93
CA ALA A 481 -17.88 -59.20 -65.15
C ALA A 481 -18.97 -58.12 -65.25
N ARG A 482 -19.10 -57.29 -64.21
CA ARG A 482 -20.02 -56.16 -64.14
C ARG A 482 -19.71 -55.16 -65.25
N HIS A 483 -20.76 -54.60 -65.86
CA HIS A 483 -20.71 -53.65 -66.99
C HIS A 483 -20.11 -54.18 -68.29
N VAL A 484 -19.71 -55.45 -68.35
CA VAL A 484 -19.37 -56.11 -69.61
C VAL A 484 -20.66 -56.61 -70.25
N VAL A 485 -20.99 -56.08 -71.42
CA VAL A 485 -22.19 -56.50 -72.15
C VAL A 485 -22.01 -57.97 -72.62
N PRO A 486 -22.91 -58.89 -72.26
CA PRO A 486 -22.81 -60.29 -72.67
C PRO A 486 -23.10 -60.42 -74.17
N ASN A 487 -22.47 -61.39 -74.84
CA ASN A 487 -22.67 -61.66 -76.27
C ASN A 487 -23.99 -62.41 -76.58
N GLY A 488 -24.96 -62.37 -75.66
CA GLY A 488 -26.25 -63.06 -75.77
C GLY A 488 -26.64 -63.75 -74.46
N LYS A 489 -26.82 -65.07 -74.48
CA LYS A 489 -27.13 -65.85 -73.26
C LYS A 489 -25.93 -66.04 -72.32
N SER A 490 -24.71 -65.75 -72.79
CA SER A 490 -23.44 -65.94 -72.07
C SER A 490 -22.45 -64.86 -72.50
N TYR A 491 -21.35 -64.70 -71.75
CA TYR A 491 -20.28 -63.77 -72.13
C TYR A 491 -19.49 -64.29 -73.34
N ILE A 492 -19.15 -65.58 -73.36
CA ILE A 492 -18.40 -66.25 -74.43
C ILE A 492 -19.34 -67.21 -75.17
N THR A 493 -19.73 -66.87 -76.40
CA THR A 493 -20.70 -67.61 -77.21
C THR A 493 -20.08 -68.65 -78.13
N THR A 494 -18.80 -68.51 -78.51
CA THR A 494 -18.05 -69.51 -79.27
C THR A 494 -17.82 -70.79 -78.46
N GLU A 495 -17.68 -71.93 -79.14
CA GLU A 495 -17.36 -73.21 -78.48
C GLU A 495 -15.90 -73.22 -78.00
N PHE A 496 -15.70 -73.19 -76.68
CA PHE A 496 -14.39 -73.10 -76.06
C PHE A 496 -13.67 -74.44 -75.99
N THR A 497 -12.49 -74.52 -76.58
CA THR A 497 -11.64 -75.73 -76.64
C THR A 497 -10.26 -75.52 -75.99
N GLY A 498 -9.95 -74.29 -75.58
CA GLY A 498 -8.67 -73.85 -75.05
C GLY A 498 -8.50 -74.06 -73.54
N LYS A 499 -7.68 -73.19 -72.91
CA LYS A 499 -7.46 -73.19 -71.45
C LYS A 499 -7.71 -71.81 -70.86
N LEU A 500 -8.41 -71.75 -69.73
CA LEU A 500 -8.58 -70.56 -68.92
C LEU A 500 -8.07 -70.84 -67.49
N LEU A 501 -7.08 -70.05 -67.06
CA LEU A 501 -6.27 -70.30 -65.87
C LEU A 501 -6.09 -69.02 -65.05
N SER A 502 -5.74 -69.10 -63.78
CA SER A 502 -5.03 -67.98 -63.13
C SER A 502 -3.54 -68.01 -63.50
N ASP A 503 -2.89 -66.85 -63.50
CA ASP A 503 -1.45 -66.79 -63.69
C ASP A 503 -0.65 -67.22 -62.44
N GLY A 504 0.46 -67.92 -62.67
CA GLY A 504 1.28 -68.55 -61.62
C GLY A 504 0.51 -69.53 -60.73
N ASP A 505 0.91 -69.60 -59.46
CA ASP A 505 0.27 -70.43 -58.43
C ASP A 505 -0.94 -69.76 -57.75
N LYS A 506 -1.36 -68.59 -58.24
CA LYS A 506 -2.46 -67.82 -57.66
C LYS A 506 -3.82 -68.41 -58.02
N ARG A 507 -4.85 -67.97 -57.31
CA ARG A 507 -6.25 -68.28 -57.59
C ARG A 507 -7.06 -66.99 -57.57
N TYR A 508 -7.15 -66.35 -58.74
CA TYR A 508 -7.94 -65.16 -58.94
C TYR A 508 -9.43 -65.48 -59.11
N ALA A 509 -10.26 -64.49 -58.82
CA ALA A 509 -11.71 -64.59 -58.90
C ALA A 509 -12.28 -63.85 -60.11
N ILE A 510 -13.36 -64.37 -60.66
CA ILE A 510 -14.28 -63.63 -61.53
C ILE A 510 -15.50 -63.27 -60.68
N TYR A 511 -15.69 -61.98 -60.44
CA TYR A 511 -16.78 -61.41 -59.67
C TYR A 511 -17.99 -61.07 -60.55
N ASP A 512 -19.18 -61.04 -59.93
CA ASP A 512 -20.38 -60.38 -60.47
C ASP A 512 -20.85 -60.90 -61.84
N LEU A 513 -20.78 -62.23 -62.05
CA LEU A 513 -21.36 -62.87 -63.24
C LEU A 513 -22.90 -62.83 -63.17
N GLU A 514 -23.51 -62.04 -64.07
CA GLU A 514 -24.97 -62.05 -64.27
C GLU A 514 -25.43 -62.94 -65.44
N HIS A 515 -24.48 -63.60 -66.10
CA HIS A 515 -24.65 -64.57 -67.18
C HIS A 515 -23.63 -65.71 -67.04
N PRO A 516 -23.90 -66.91 -67.60
CA PRO A 516 -22.90 -67.95 -67.78
C PRO A 516 -21.65 -67.40 -68.47
N LEU A 517 -20.46 -67.77 -67.97
CA LEU A 517 -19.20 -67.36 -68.60
C LEU A 517 -19.09 -67.92 -70.02
N PHE A 518 -19.31 -69.23 -70.19
CA PHE A 518 -19.26 -69.93 -71.48
C PHE A 518 -20.63 -70.46 -71.93
N ASN A 519 -20.89 -70.42 -73.23
CA ASN A 519 -22.01 -71.13 -73.86
C ASN A 519 -21.77 -72.65 -73.88
N VAL A 520 -20.65 -73.06 -74.48
CA VAL A 520 -20.24 -74.47 -74.63
C VAL A 520 -18.74 -74.58 -74.41
N ILE A 521 -18.32 -75.58 -73.63
CA ILE A 521 -16.92 -75.97 -73.46
C ILE A 521 -16.78 -77.38 -74.04
N ASN A 522 -15.86 -77.57 -74.98
CA ASN A 522 -15.63 -78.82 -75.68
C ASN A 522 -14.17 -79.25 -75.51
N GLY A 523 -13.92 -80.10 -74.51
CA GLY A 523 -12.55 -80.50 -74.14
C GLY A 523 -11.66 -79.38 -73.56
N GLY A 524 -12.20 -78.16 -73.36
CA GLY A 524 -11.48 -77.04 -72.78
C GLY A 524 -11.19 -77.21 -71.29
N THR A 525 -10.13 -76.56 -70.80
CA THR A 525 -9.70 -76.63 -69.39
C THR A 525 -9.98 -75.30 -68.68
N ILE A 526 -10.66 -75.34 -67.54
CA ILE A 526 -10.82 -74.19 -66.64
C ILE A 526 -10.29 -74.61 -65.27
N LYS A 527 -9.28 -73.92 -64.74
CA LYS A 527 -8.58 -74.34 -63.51
C LYS A 527 -8.03 -73.14 -62.73
N ASN A 528 -7.98 -73.27 -61.40
CA ASN A 528 -7.47 -72.27 -60.46
C ASN A 528 -8.19 -70.91 -60.58
N ILE A 529 -9.51 -70.91 -60.76
CA ILE A 529 -10.32 -69.68 -60.81
C ILE A 529 -11.47 -69.81 -59.81
N ASN A 530 -11.68 -68.76 -59.01
CA ASN A 530 -12.86 -68.62 -58.17
C ASN A 530 -13.97 -67.91 -58.96
N PHE A 531 -15.23 -68.19 -58.59
CA PHE A 531 -16.40 -67.46 -59.08
C PHE A 531 -17.14 -66.95 -57.86
N GLU A 532 -17.17 -65.64 -57.69
CA GLU A 532 -17.64 -64.96 -56.48
C GLU A 532 -18.73 -63.93 -56.86
N ASN A 533 -19.67 -63.63 -55.96
CA ASN A 533 -20.83 -62.76 -56.22
C ASN A 533 -21.63 -63.11 -57.49
N VAL A 534 -21.82 -64.40 -57.79
CA VAL A 534 -22.54 -64.86 -58.98
C VAL A 534 -24.06 -64.74 -58.76
N ASP A 535 -24.74 -63.90 -59.55
CA ASP A 535 -26.20 -63.74 -59.53
C ASP A 535 -26.79 -63.87 -60.94
N ILE A 536 -26.89 -65.11 -61.42
CA ILE A 536 -27.43 -65.41 -62.76
C ILE A 536 -28.94 -65.67 -62.67
N ASN A 537 -29.70 -64.64 -62.31
CA ASN A 537 -31.16 -64.71 -62.23
C ASN A 537 -31.83 -64.29 -63.56
N ARG A 538 -32.05 -65.26 -64.46
CA ARG A 538 -32.66 -65.03 -65.79
C ARG A 538 -33.93 -65.87 -65.96
N SER A 539 -35.03 -65.42 -65.36
CA SER A 539 -36.34 -66.13 -65.31
C SER A 539 -36.96 -66.55 -66.65
N GLY A 540 -36.55 -65.94 -67.77
CA GLY A 540 -36.94 -66.31 -69.13
C GLY A 540 -35.94 -67.21 -69.89
N GLN A 541 -34.88 -67.68 -69.24
CA GLN A 541 -33.84 -68.49 -69.88
C GLN A 541 -33.69 -69.86 -69.20
N ASN A 542 -33.82 -70.92 -69.99
CA ASN A 542 -33.39 -72.26 -69.58
C ASN A 542 -31.86 -72.36 -69.63
N GLN A 543 -31.32 -73.46 -69.11
CA GLN A 543 -29.93 -73.89 -69.38
C GLN A 543 -28.86 -72.92 -68.81
N ILE A 544 -29.06 -72.52 -67.54
CA ILE A 544 -28.19 -71.60 -66.79
C ILE A 544 -27.18 -72.38 -65.93
N ALA A 545 -25.90 -72.00 -65.99
CA ALA A 545 -24.84 -72.45 -65.08
C ALA A 545 -23.73 -71.39 -65.02
N THR A 546 -23.01 -71.29 -63.89
CA THR A 546 -21.95 -70.28 -63.69
C THR A 546 -20.83 -70.36 -64.73
N VAL A 547 -20.24 -71.54 -64.88
CA VAL A 547 -19.02 -71.72 -65.68
C VAL A 547 -19.37 -71.88 -67.15
N GLY A 548 -20.24 -72.82 -67.49
CA GLY A 548 -20.80 -72.90 -68.83
C GLY A 548 -21.94 -73.89 -68.90
N PHE A 549 -22.83 -73.69 -69.88
CA PHE A 549 -24.04 -74.50 -69.97
C PHE A 549 -23.74 -75.96 -70.36
N ASN A 550 -22.98 -76.18 -71.44
CA ASN A 550 -22.72 -77.52 -71.96
C ASN A 550 -21.24 -77.89 -71.90
N LEU A 551 -20.91 -78.99 -71.22
CA LEU A 551 -19.58 -79.57 -71.13
C LEU A 551 -19.49 -80.83 -72.00
N LYS A 552 -18.87 -80.71 -73.18
CA LYS A 552 -18.60 -81.83 -74.07
C LYS A 552 -17.22 -82.43 -73.79
N ILE A 553 -17.14 -83.75 -73.79
CA ILE A 553 -15.88 -84.48 -73.76
C ILE A 553 -15.27 -84.43 -75.16
N LYS A 554 -13.96 -84.21 -75.24
CA LYS A 554 -13.20 -84.27 -76.50
C LYS A 554 -13.27 -85.70 -77.06
N VAL A 555 -13.91 -85.85 -78.21
CA VAL A 555 -13.98 -87.10 -79.00
C VAL A 555 -12.67 -87.30 -79.75
#